data_AF-A0A852UZ26-F1
#
_entry.id   AF-A0A852UZ26-F1
#
_cell.length_a   1.000
_cell.length_b   1.000
_cell.length_c   1.000
_cell.angle_alpha   90.00
_cell.angle_beta   90.00
_cell.angle_gamma   90.00
#
_symmetry.space_group_name_H-M   'P 1'
#
loop_
_entity.id
_entity.type
_entity.pdbx_description
1 polymer ?
#
loop_
_entity_poly.entity_id
_entity_poly.type
_entity_poly.pdbx_seq_one_letter_code
_entity_poly.pdbx_strand_id
1 'polypeptide(L)'
;MTSWGLESLPGHRVSARQGYVVVDVETTGFSPARGDRICEIALVSLDTGGEIVDEWHSLINPLRDTGPAHVHGITKQMVADAPVIDEVLDEVWSRIAGRVLVAHNASFDLRFLRDLPGSQWLTETLCTQKLAPEFIPHGKWTLSACCERAGIPLSDAHHALVDARAAAELLRFYLRRGVSWAEKLESAATRAPEWRPLGLPQRRALQR
;
A
#
# COMPACT_ATOMS: atom_id res chain seq x y z
N MET A 1 46.53 -23.48 4.58
CA MET A 1 45.77 -22.96 3.42
C MET A 1 44.52 -23.81 3.24
N THR A 2 43.53 -23.61 4.12
CA THR A 2 42.23 -24.28 4.04
C THR A 2 41.20 -23.24 3.64
N SER A 3 40.88 -23.24 2.35
CA SER A 3 39.80 -22.46 1.76
C SER A 3 38.47 -23.02 2.26
N TRP A 4 37.72 -22.23 3.03
CA TRP A 4 36.32 -22.50 3.31
C TRP A 4 35.51 -22.05 2.10
N GLY A 5 35.00 -23.02 1.34
CA GLY A 5 34.00 -22.76 0.32
C GLY A 5 32.72 -22.29 1.00
N LEU A 6 32.35 -21.03 0.77
CA LEU A 6 30.97 -20.59 0.97
C LEU A 6 30.14 -21.24 -0.14
N GLU A 7 29.56 -22.39 0.15
CA GLU A 7 28.42 -22.87 -0.63
C GLU A 7 27.29 -21.85 -0.47
N SER A 8 26.97 -21.20 -1.59
CA SER A 8 25.87 -20.26 -1.67
C SER A 8 24.58 -21.05 -1.47
N LEU A 9 23.90 -20.82 -0.35
CA LEU A 9 22.57 -21.40 -0.13
C LEU A 9 21.65 -20.97 -1.30
N PRO A 10 20.84 -21.89 -1.87
CA PRO A 10 19.94 -21.54 -2.94
C PRO A 10 19.00 -20.44 -2.45
N GLY A 11 19.11 -19.26 -3.06
CA GLY A 11 18.24 -18.13 -2.79
C GLY A 11 16.80 -18.61 -2.88
N HIS A 12 16.05 -18.46 -1.78
CA HIS A 12 14.60 -18.59 -1.83
C HIS A 12 14.09 -17.58 -2.86
N ARG A 13 13.88 -18.03 -4.10
CA ARG A 13 12.92 -17.39 -5.00
C ARG A 13 11.59 -17.52 -4.28
N VAL A 14 11.24 -16.52 -3.48
CA VAL A 14 9.84 -16.27 -3.16
C VAL A 14 9.18 -16.20 -4.53
N SER A 15 8.34 -17.19 -4.86
CA SER A 15 7.56 -17.16 -6.09
C SER A 15 6.93 -15.78 -6.15
N ALA A 16 7.29 -14.96 -7.15
CA ALA A 16 6.85 -13.58 -7.23
C ALA A 16 5.35 -13.57 -6.96
N ARG A 17 4.93 -12.95 -5.84
CA ARG A 17 3.52 -12.87 -5.50
C ARG A 17 2.89 -12.01 -6.59
N GLN A 18 2.24 -12.63 -7.56
CA GLN A 18 1.57 -11.93 -8.64
C GLN A 18 0.21 -11.43 -8.16
N GLY A 19 -0.30 -10.39 -8.82
CA GLY A 19 -1.60 -9.80 -8.53
C GLY A 19 -1.49 -8.33 -8.20
N TYR A 20 -2.41 -7.87 -7.37
CA TYR A 20 -2.57 -6.47 -7.01
C TYR A 20 -2.28 -6.29 -5.52
N VAL A 21 -1.87 -5.09 -5.15
CA VAL A 21 -1.88 -4.65 -3.76
C VAL A 21 -2.50 -3.27 -3.73
N VAL A 22 -3.59 -3.14 -3.01
CA VAL A 22 -4.27 -1.86 -2.84
C VAL A 22 -3.71 -1.21 -1.59
N VAL A 23 -3.27 0.03 -1.71
CA VAL A 23 -2.74 0.83 -0.60
C VAL A 23 -3.63 2.02 -0.35
N ASP A 24 -3.75 2.36 0.92
CA ASP A 24 -4.27 3.63 1.39
C ASP A 24 -3.40 4.11 2.57
N VAL A 25 -3.14 5.42 2.63
CA VAL A 25 -2.38 6.04 3.72
C VAL A 25 -3.13 7.21 4.33
N GLU A 26 -3.19 7.23 5.66
CA GLU A 26 -3.53 8.43 6.41
C GLU A 26 -2.27 9.18 6.79
N THR A 27 -2.34 10.51 6.76
CA THR A 27 -1.14 11.35 6.85
C THR A 27 -1.39 12.61 7.66
N THR A 28 -0.31 13.18 8.21
CA THR A 28 -0.37 14.40 9.02
C THR A 28 -0.70 15.67 8.22
N GLY A 29 -0.80 15.56 6.89
CA GLY A 29 -0.98 16.67 5.97
C GLY A 29 -0.74 16.24 4.53
N PHE A 30 -0.69 17.18 3.58
CA PHE A 30 -0.73 16.82 2.16
C PHE A 30 0.65 16.67 1.47
N SER A 31 1.79 16.82 2.14
CA SER A 31 3.10 16.85 1.46
C SER A 31 4.30 16.35 2.26
N PRO A 32 4.92 15.20 1.89
CA PRO A 32 6.16 14.76 2.54
C PRO A 32 7.31 15.74 2.29
N ALA A 33 7.34 16.39 1.12
CA ALA A 33 8.28 17.48 0.81
C ALA A 33 8.14 18.71 1.73
N ARG A 34 7.02 18.86 2.44
CA ARG A 34 6.84 19.90 3.49
C ARG A 34 7.00 19.35 4.91
N GLY A 35 7.43 18.09 5.04
CA GLY A 35 7.61 17.41 6.30
C GLY A 35 6.41 16.59 6.77
N ASP A 36 5.30 16.52 6.03
CA ASP A 36 4.16 15.68 6.44
C ASP A 36 4.56 14.19 6.45
N ARG A 37 3.92 13.39 7.29
CA ARG A 37 4.28 11.98 7.54
C ARG A 37 3.05 11.08 7.47
N ILE A 38 3.28 9.80 7.22
CA ILE A 38 2.26 8.75 7.33
C ILE A 38 1.94 8.53 8.82
N CYS A 39 0.66 8.44 9.16
CA CYS A 39 0.17 8.09 10.50
C CYS A 39 -0.64 6.77 10.52
N GLU A 40 -1.08 6.28 9.36
CA GLU A 40 -1.59 4.92 9.17
C GLU A 40 -1.28 4.47 7.74
N ILE A 41 -1.01 3.18 7.56
CA ILE A 41 -0.88 2.56 6.25
C ILE A 41 -1.64 1.24 6.24
N ALA A 42 -2.39 0.99 5.16
CA ALA A 42 -3.04 -0.29 4.92
C ALA A 42 -2.68 -0.85 3.55
N LEU A 43 -2.62 -2.18 3.48
CA LEU A 43 -2.34 -2.96 2.28
C LEU A 43 -3.35 -4.09 2.18
N VAL A 44 -4.08 -4.15 1.07
CA VAL A 44 -5.00 -5.24 0.73
C VAL A 44 -4.45 -5.96 -0.49
N SER A 45 -4.00 -7.18 -0.29
CA SER A 45 -3.43 -8.05 -1.32
C SER A 45 -4.55 -8.75 -2.09
N LEU A 46 -4.50 -8.70 -3.42
CA LEU A 46 -5.39 -9.46 -4.29
C LEU A 46 -4.59 -10.36 -5.23
N ASP A 47 -5.15 -11.51 -5.58
CA ASP A 47 -4.61 -12.34 -6.65
C ASP A 47 -4.83 -11.71 -8.04
N THR A 48 -4.43 -12.40 -9.11
CA THR A 48 -4.59 -11.91 -10.49
C THR A 48 -6.04 -11.86 -10.96
N GLY A 49 -6.94 -12.62 -10.32
CA GLY A 49 -8.39 -12.56 -10.56
C GLY A 49 -9.08 -11.43 -9.77
N GLY A 50 -8.36 -10.79 -8.86
CA GLY A 50 -8.88 -9.74 -7.99
C GLY A 50 -9.47 -10.28 -6.70
N GLU A 51 -9.30 -11.54 -6.33
CA GLU A 51 -9.79 -12.02 -5.04
C GLU A 51 -8.84 -11.59 -3.91
N ILE A 52 -9.38 -11.09 -2.80
CA ILE A 52 -8.57 -10.68 -1.64
C ILE A 52 -7.95 -11.92 -1.01
N VAL A 53 -6.63 -11.92 -0.84
CA VAL A 53 -5.85 -13.05 -0.31
C VAL A 53 -5.15 -12.74 1.01
N ASP A 54 -4.98 -11.47 1.35
CA ASP A 54 -4.28 -11.03 2.55
C ASP A 54 -4.53 -9.54 2.82
N GLU A 55 -4.50 -9.15 4.08
CA GLU A 55 -4.72 -7.78 4.53
C GLU A 55 -3.75 -7.46 5.65
N TRP A 56 -3.20 -6.25 5.63
CA TRP A 56 -2.28 -5.76 6.64
C TRP A 56 -2.50 -4.28 6.84
N HIS A 57 -2.39 -3.82 8.07
CA HIS A 57 -2.42 -2.40 8.38
C HIS A 57 -1.61 -2.12 9.64
N SER A 58 -1.15 -0.88 9.78
CA SER A 58 -0.49 -0.41 10.99
C SER A 58 -0.76 1.07 11.18
N LEU A 59 -1.09 1.45 12.41
CA LEU A 59 -0.82 2.81 12.86
C LEU A 59 0.68 3.06 12.84
N ILE A 60 1.07 4.30 12.56
CA ILE A 60 2.46 4.72 12.46
C ILE A 60 2.66 5.92 13.37
N ASN A 61 3.69 5.88 14.21
CA ASN A 61 4.12 7.05 14.95
C ASN A 61 4.84 8.01 13.98
N PRO A 62 4.24 9.17 13.63
CA PRO A 62 4.85 10.07 12.65
C PRO A 62 6.01 10.89 13.25
N LEU A 63 6.33 10.70 14.54
CA LEU A 63 7.28 11.48 15.33
C LEU A 63 6.96 12.99 15.33
N ARG A 64 5.68 13.32 15.16
CA ARG A 64 5.13 14.67 15.16
C ARG A 64 3.64 14.64 15.50
N ASP A 65 2.99 15.81 15.44
CA ASP A 65 1.54 15.92 15.56
C ASP A 65 0.83 15.12 14.43
N THR A 66 -0.27 14.44 14.75
CA THR A 66 -1.00 13.60 13.78
C THR A 66 -1.75 14.42 12.74
N GLY A 67 -1.75 15.75 12.83
CA GLY A 67 -2.40 16.62 11.88
C GLY A 67 -3.90 16.73 12.15
N PRO A 68 -4.75 16.85 11.11
CA PRO A 68 -6.18 17.07 11.28
C PRO A 68 -6.89 15.78 11.71
N ALA A 69 -6.76 15.39 12.99
CA ALA A 69 -7.37 14.18 13.55
C ALA A 69 -8.91 14.12 13.42
N HIS A 70 -9.57 15.25 13.13
CA HIS A 70 -11.00 15.29 12.82
C HIS A 70 -11.34 14.72 11.43
N VAL A 71 -10.34 14.56 10.55
CA VAL A 71 -10.49 13.96 9.21
C VAL A 71 -10.37 12.45 9.30
N HIS A 72 -9.29 11.94 9.90
CA HIS A 72 -8.92 10.52 9.89
C HIS A 72 -9.04 9.82 11.26
N GLY A 73 -9.51 10.51 12.30
CA GLY A 73 -9.71 9.92 13.64
C GLY A 73 -8.45 9.56 14.45
N ILE A 74 -7.26 9.59 13.84
CA ILE A 74 -6.00 9.17 14.48
C ILE A 74 -5.48 10.24 15.45
N THR A 75 -5.53 9.92 16.74
CA THR A 75 -5.04 10.78 17.81
C THR A 75 -3.57 10.52 18.14
N LYS A 76 -2.92 11.50 18.77
CA LYS A 76 -1.54 11.36 19.27
C LYS A 76 -1.37 10.17 20.23
N GLN A 77 -2.39 9.88 21.04
CA GLN A 77 -2.38 8.78 22.00
C GLN A 77 -2.37 7.42 21.28
N MET A 78 -3.13 7.28 20.19
CA MET A 78 -3.19 6.03 19.41
C MET A 78 -1.84 5.68 18.79
N VAL A 79 -1.08 6.67 18.34
CA VAL A 79 0.21 6.47 17.66
C VAL A 79 1.41 6.55 18.60
N ALA A 80 1.22 6.80 19.89
CA ALA A 80 2.33 7.04 20.82
C ALA A 80 3.29 5.84 20.90
N ASP A 81 2.73 4.63 20.99
CA ASP A 81 3.46 3.36 21.08
C ASP A 81 3.46 2.58 19.74
N ALA A 82 2.92 3.17 18.67
CA ALA A 82 2.96 2.60 17.33
C ALA A 82 4.40 2.60 16.76
N PRO A 83 4.74 1.67 15.85
CA PRO A 83 6.05 1.67 15.20
C PRO A 83 6.25 2.95 14.36
N VAL A 84 7.50 3.36 14.16
CA VAL A 84 7.80 4.36 13.13
C VAL A 84 7.84 3.70 11.76
N ILE A 85 7.70 4.49 10.68
CA ILE A 85 7.58 3.94 9.32
C ILE A 85 8.75 3.00 8.96
N ASP A 86 9.99 3.36 9.32
CA ASP A 86 11.19 2.58 9.03
C ASP A 86 11.15 1.15 9.59
N GLU A 87 10.43 0.93 10.69
CA GLU A 87 10.31 -0.37 11.35
C GLU A 87 9.40 -1.34 10.59
N VAL A 88 8.51 -0.82 9.73
CA VAL A 88 7.55 -1.62 8.96
C VAL A 88 7.86 -1.66 7.45
N LEU A 89 8.86 -0.89 6.98
CA LEU A 89 9.16 -0.79 5.54
C LEU A 89 9.49 -2.13 4.89
N ASP A 90 10.23 -3.01 5.57
CA ASP A 90 10.56 -4.33 5.02
C ASP A 90 9.31 -5.17 4.79
N GLU A 91 8.37 -5.14 5.73
CA GLU A 91 7.09 -5.84 5.60
C GLU A 91 6.24 -5.21 4.48
N VAL A 92 6.11 -3.88 4.46
CA VAL A 92 5.39 -3.12 3.41
C VAL A 92 5.92 -3.47 2.03
N TRP A 93 7.24 -3.38 1.82
CA TRP A 93 7.85 -3.66 0.53
C TRP A 93 7.78 -5.13 0.14
N SER A 94 7.84 -6.06 1.10
CA SER A 94 7.67 -7.49 0.81
C SER A 94 6.26 -7.84 0.30
N ARG A 95 5.25 -7.05 0.70
CA ARG A 95 3.86 -7.20 0.26
C ARG A 95 3.61 -6.52 -1.09
N ILE A 96 4.41 -5.52 -1.44
CA ILE A 96 4.29 -4.76 -2.70
C ILE A 96 5.13 -5.34 -3.84
N ALA A 97 6.34 -5.83 -3.55
CA ALA A 97 7.26 -6.30 -4.57
C ALA A 97 6.63 -7.40 -5.46
N GLY A 98 6.68 -7.20 -6.77
CA GLY A 98 6.14 -8.13 -7.77
C GLY A 98 4.64 -7.96 -8.09
N ARG A 99 3.96 -6.98 -7.47
CA ARG A 99 2.53 -6.70 -7.68
C ARG A 99 2.30 -5.35 -8.31
N VAL A 100 1.13 -5.19 -8.93
CA VAL A 100 0.63 -3.87 -9.36
C VAL A 100 0.09 -3.14 -8.14
N LEU A 101 0.69 -2.00 -7.80
CA LEU A 101 0.20 -1.15 -6.71
C LEU A 101 -1.04 -0.37 -7.17
N VAL A 102 -2.09 -0.39 -6.37
CA VAL A 102 -3.37 0.24 -6.68
C VAL A 102 -3.74 1.17 -5.54
N ALA A 103 -4.32 2.32 -5.84
CA ALA A 103 -4.89 3.22 -4.84
C ALA A 103 -6.06 4.00 -5.44
N HIS A 104 -6.95 4.54 -4.61
CA HIS A 104 -8.09 5.27 -5.13
C HIS A 104 -7.66 6.61 -5.72
N ASN A 105 -6.93 7.42 -4.97
CA ASN A 105 -6.31 8.65 -5.46
C ASN A 105 -4.79 8.45 -5.53
N ALA A 106 -4.33 7.56 -6.40
CA ALA A 106 -2.94 7.09 -6.36
C ALA A 106 -1.88 8.20 -6.39
N SER A 107 -2.14 9.37 -6.99
CA SER A 107 -1.20 10.50 -6.91
C SER A 107 -0.89 10.93 -5.47
N PHE A 108 -1.84 10.82 -4.54
CA PHE A 108 -1.69 11.17 -3.14
C PHE A 108 -0.91 10.11 -2.36
N ASP A 109 -1.26 8.83 -2.48
CA ASP A 109 -0.59 7.75 -1.75
C ASP A 109 0.85 7.56 -2.24
N LEU A 110 1.01 7.52 -3.58
CA LEU A 110 2.31 7.24 -4.21
C LEU A 110 3.36 8.29 -3.88
N ARG A 111 2.99 9.55 -3.66
CA ARG A 111 3.98 10.58 -3.31
C ARG A 111 4.52 10.43 -1.90
N PHE A 112 3.76 9.86 -0.97
CA PHE A 112 4.30 9.45 0.33
C PHE A 112 5.18 8.21 0.20
N LEU A 113 4.70 7.18 -0.49
CA LEU A 113 5.47 5.94 -0.70
C LEU A 113 6.79 6.17 -1.46
N ARG A 114 6.81 7.11 -2.41
CA ARG A 114 8.02 7.47 -3.17
C ARG A 114 9.06 8.23 -2.36
N ASP A 115 8.66 8.88 -1.26
CA ASP A 115 9.55 9.57 -0.33
C ASP A 115 10.24 8.60 0.64
N LEU A 116 9.75 7.35 0.73
CA LEU A 116 10.29 6.33 1.63
C LEU A 116 11.52 5.62 1.03
N PRO A 117 12.49 5.21 1.87
CA PRO A 117 13.53 4.27 1.48
C PRO A 117 12.94 3.00 0.87
N GLY A 118 13.53 2.51 -0.22
CA GLY A 118 13.06 1.30 -0.91
C GLY A 118 11.98 1.53 -1.97
N SER A 119 11.67 2.78 -2.33
CA SER A 119 10.67 3.08 -3.37
C SER A 119 10.97 2.47 -4.75
N GLN A 120 12.18 1.94 -5.00
CA GLN A 120 12.48 1.13 -6.21
C GLN A 120 11.62 -0.14 -6.34
N TRP A 121 10.99 -0.61 -5.27
CA TRP A 121 10.07 -1.76 -5.31
C TRP A 121 8.73 -1.40 -5.95
N LEU A 122 8.44 -0.11 -6.13
CA LEU A 122 7.29 0.39 -6.88
C LEU A 122 7.56 0.30 -8.38
N THR A 123 6.84 -0.57 -9.08
CA THR A 123 7.01 -0.77 -10.52
C THR A 123 5.79 -0.26 -11.29
N GLU A 124 4.68 -0.99 -11.20
CA GLU A 124 3.44 -0.70 -11.89
C GLU A 124 2.38 -0.15 -10.95
N THR A 125 1.62 0.82 -11.43
CA THR A 125 0.57 1.47 -10.65
C THR A 125 -0.75 1.56 -11.42
N LEU A 126 -1.85 1.54 -10.67
CA LEU A 126 -3.20 1.86 -11.13
C LEU A 126 -3.87 2.82 -10.17
N CYS A 127 -4.81 3.62 -10.70
CA CYS A 127 -5.57 4.59 -9.93
C CYS A 127 -7.06 4.36 -10.16
N THR A 128 -7.79 3.83 -9.17
CA THR A 128 -9.19 3.45 -9.37
C THR A 128 -10.10 4.67 -9.59
N GLN A 129 -9.73 5.86 -9.10
CA GLN A 129 -10.42 7.11 -9.40
C GLN A 129 -10.27 7.52 -10.87
N LYS A 130 -9.06 7.38 -11.44
CA LYS A 130 -8.82 7.71 -12.86
C LYS A 130 -9.49 6.74 -13.81
N LEU A 131 -9.61 5.48 -13.39
CA LEU A 131 -10.34 4.43 -14.11
C LEU A 131 -11.86 4.60 -13.98
N ALA A 132 -12.34 5.21 -12.90
CA ALA A 132 -13.77 5.30 -12.60
C ALA A 132 -14.67 5.81 -13.74
N PRO A 133 -14.30 6.81 -14.56
CA PRO A 133 -15.14 7.26 -15.68
C PRO A 133 -15.52 6.15 -16.68
N GLU A 134 -14.68 5.11 -16.83
CA GLU A 134 -14.92 4.00 -17.76
C GLU A 134 -15.99 3.02 -17.25
N PHE A 135 -16.16 2.93 -15.93
CA PHE A 135 -17.01 1.91 -15.28
C PHE A 135 -18.19 2.50 -14.50
N ILE A 136 -18.06 3.75 -14.07
CA ILE A 136 -19.00 4.49 -13.23
C ILE A 136 -19.25 5.85 -13.93
N PRO A 137 -20.21 5.88 -14.87
CA PRO A 137 -20.45 7.06 -15.68
C PRO A 137 -21.06 8.20 -14.85
N HIS A 138 -20.59 9.42 -15.12
CA HIS A 138 -21.06 10.69 -14.57
C HIS A 138 -20.80 10.92 -13.06
N GLY A 139 -20.82 12.19 -12.64
CA GLY A 139 -20.68 12.61 -11.25
C GLY A 139 -19.24 12.74 -10.77
N LYS A 140 -19.07 12.84 -9.44
CA LYS A 140 -17.75 12.87 -8.79
C LYS A 140 -17.17 11.45 -8.71
N TRP A 141 -15.86 11.31 -8.70
CA TRP A 141 -15.20 10.00 -8.53
C TRP A 141 -14.43 9.94 -7.21
N THR A 142 -15.03 10.43 -6.12
CA THR A 142 -14.53 10.12 -4.78
C THR A 142 -14.77 8.64 -4.47
N LEU A 143 -14.03 8.08 -3.52
CA LEU A 143 -14.16 6.66 -3.15
C LEU A 143 -15.61 6.34 -2.76
N SER A 144 -16.17 7.11 -1.84
CA SER A 144 -17.55 6.93 -1.39
C SER A 144 -18.57 6.98 -2.52
N ALA A 145 -18.41 7.92 -3.46
CA ALA A 145 -19.35 8.08 -4.56
C ALA A 145 -19.22 6.97 -5.62
N CYS A 146 -18.01 6.42 -5.79
CA CYS A 146 -17.79 5.23 -6.60
C CYS A 146 -18.38 3.98 -5.92
N CYS A 147 -18.13 3.79 -4.63
CA CYS A 147 -18.63 2.66 -3.85
C CYS A 147 -20.16 2.63 -3.82
N GLU A 148 -20.80 3.77 -3.57
CA GLU A 148 -22.25 3.91 -3.60
C GLU A 148 -22.84 3.44 -4.94
N ARG A 149 -22.30 3.91 -6.06
CA ARG A 149 -22.77 3.54 -7.40
C ARG A 149 -22.42 2.10 -7.80
N ALA A 150 -21.35 1.55 -7.25
CA ALA A 150 -20.95 0.17 -7.45
C ALA A 150 -21.70 -0.82 -6.55
N GLY A 151 -22.49 -0.34 -5.58
CA GLY A 151 -23.16 -1.17 -4.58
C GLY A 151 -22.19 -1.77 -3.54
N ILE A 152 -21.06 -1.12 -3.32
CA ILE A 152 -20.02 -1.52 -2.37
C ILE A 152 -20.29 -0.81 -1.03
N PRO A 153 -20.52 -1.54 0.07
CA PRO A 153 -20.68 -0.92 1.39
C PRO A 153 -19.42 -0.17 1.80
N LEU A 154 -19.60 1.06 2.29
CA LEU A 154 -18.54 1.86 2.90
C LEU A 154 -19.11 2.54 4.15
N SER A 155 -18.71 2.03 5.32
CA SER A 155 -18.95 2.64 6.63
C SER A 155 -17.61 3.00 7.24
N ASP A 156 -17.54 4.05 8.05
CA ASP A 156 -16.30 4.48 8.73
C ASP A 156 -15.16 4.82 7.75
N ALA A 157 -15.47 5.63 6.73
CA ALA A 157 -14.46 6.20 5.83
C ALA A 157 -13.42 7.04 6.59
N HIS A 158 -12.22 7.19 6.02
CA HIS A 158 -11.04 7.79 6.65
C HIS A 158 -10.36 6.92 7.71
N HIS A 159 -10.47 5.60 7.52
CA HIS A 159 -9.67 4.58 8.16
C HIS A 159 -8.95 3.80 7.06
N ALA A 160 -7.61 3.76 7.08
CA ALA A 160 -6.86 3.32 5.91
C ALA A 160 -7.25 1.91 5.42
N LEU A 161 -7.48 0.96 6.34
CA LEU A 161 -7.88 -0.39 5.96
C LEU A 161 -9.28 -0.47 5.36
N VAL A 162 -10.21 0.34 5.87
CA VAL A 162 -11.58 0.41 5.34
C VAL A 162 -11.55 0.94 3.91
N ASP A 163 -10.81 2.03 3.70
CA ASP A 163 -10.74 2.66 2.39
C ASP A 163 -9.95 1.81 1.38
N ALA A 164 -8.86 1.15 1.81
CA ALA A 164 -8.14 0.19 0.98
C ALA A 164 -9.00 -1.01 0.58
N ARG A 165 -9.81 -1.56 1.49
CA ARG A 165 -10.77 -2.65 1.19
C ARG A 165 -11.82 -2.18 0.19
N ALA A 166 -12.39 -1.00 0.39
CA ALA A 166 -13.38 -0.46 -0.53
C ALA A 166 -12.80 -0.21 -1.93
N ALA A 167 -11.55 0.28 -2.02
CA ALA A 167 -10.83 0.41 -3.28
C ALA A 167 -10.49 -0.95 -3.91
N ALA A 168 -10.21 -1.98 -3.12
CA ALA A 168 -10.03 -3.36 -3.59
C ALA A 168 -11.33 -3.93 -4.20
N GLU A 169 -12.47 -3.76 -3.54
CA GLU A 169 -13.77 -4.13 -4.10
C GLU A 169 -14.10 -3.33 -5.36
N LEU A 170 -13.70 -2.07 -5.42
CA LEU A 170 -13.88 -1.25 -6.61
C LEU A 170 -13.01 -1.74 -7.78
N LEU A 171 -11.77 -2.15 -7.51
CA LEU A 171 -10.92 -2.80 -8.52
C LEU A 171 -11.55 -4.12 -9.01
N ARG A 172 -12.07 -4.95 -8.10
CA ARG A 172 -12.81 -6.19 -8.45
C ARG A 172 -14.01 -5.90 -9.35
N PHE A 173 -14.76 -4.85 -9.02
CA PHE A 173 -15.90 -4.39 -9.82
C PHE A 173 -15.50 -4.01 -11.25
N TYR A 174 -14.31 -3.43 -11.44
CA TYR A 174 -13.75 -3.13 -12.76
C TYR A 174 -13.28 -4.38 -13.50
N LEU A 175 -12.55 -5.28 -12.82
CA LEU A 175 -12.10 -6.56 -13.40
C LEU A 175 -13.26 -7.40 -13.92
N ARG A 176 -14.37 -7.48 -13.16
CA ARG A 176 -15.58 -8.21 -13.54
C ARG A 176 -16.29 -7.64 -14.78
N ARG A 177 -15.95 -6.42 -15.21
CA ARG A 177 -16.46 -5.79 -16.44
C ARG A 177 -15.58 -6.05 -17.66
N GLY A 178 -14.61 -6.96 -17.55
CA GLY A 178 -13.83 -7.48 -18.68
C GLY A 178 -12.56 -6.70 -18.98
N VAL A 179 -12.16 -5.75 -18.13
CA VAL A 179 -10.85 -5.12 -18.26
C VAL A 179 -9.78 -6.02 -17.67
N SER A 180 -8.67 -6.13 -18.38
CA SER A 180 -7.49 -6.87 -17.96
C SER A 180 -6.28 -5.94 -17.96
N TRP A 181 -5.46 -6.06 -16.92
CA TRP A 181 -4.15 -5.40 -16.83
C TRP A 181 -3.02 -6.43 -16.90
N ALA A 182 -3.18 -7.48 -17.70
CA ALA A 182 -2.21 -8.57 -17.86
C ALA A 182 -0.79 -8.05 -18.14
N GLU A 183 -0.63 -7.07 -19.04
CA GLU A 183 0.67 -6.47 -19.36
C GLU A 183 1.31 -5.79 -18.13
N LYS A 184 0.51 -5.14 -17.27
CA LYS A 184 1.00 -4.55 -16.02
C LYS A 184 1.32 -5.61 -14.98
N LEU A 185 0.52 -6.66 -14.87
CA LEU A 185 0.80 -7.79 -13.98
C LEU A 185 2.11 -8.47 -14.37
N GLU A 186 2.32 -8.71 -15.67
CA GLU A 186 3.57 -9.27 -16.20
C GLU A 186 4.75 -8.33 -15.99
N SER A 187 4.60 -7.04 -16.29
CA SER A 187 5.62 -6.01 -16.04
C SER A 187 6.00 -5.94 -14.56
N ALA A 188 5.03 -5.95 -13.64
CA ALA A 188 5.28 -5.94 -12.20
C ALA A 188 6.04 -7.20 -11.75
N ALA A 189 5.64 -8.38 -12.24
CA ALA A 189 6.26 -9.65 -11.88
C ALA A 189 7.69 -9.81 -12.42
N THR A 190 8.01 -9.18 -13.56
CA THR A 190 9.30 -9.33 -14.25
C THR A 190 10.30 -8.22 -13.96
N ARG A 191 9.82 -6.98 -13.72
CA ARG A 191 10.67 -5.81 -13.47
C ARG A 191 10.89 -5.53 -11.99
N ALA A 192 10.07 -6.10 -11.10
CA ALA A 192 10.36 -6.00 -9.68
C ALA A 192 11.73 -6.66 -9.42
N PRO A 193 12.67 -5.96 -8.79
CA PRO A 193 13.91 -6.61 -8.39
C PRO A 193 13.57 -7.79 -7.45
N GLU A 194 14.51 -8.73 -7.30
CA GLU A 194 14.37 -9.75 -6.25
C GLU A 194 14.29 -9.05 -4.89
N TRP A 195 13.19 -9.25 -4.14
CA TRP A 195 13.01 -8.59 -2.86
C TRP A 195 14.18 -8.90 -1.92
N ARG A 196 14.74 -7.85 -1.32
CA ARG A 196 15.74 -7.93 -0.26
C ARG A 196 15.36 -6.94 0.84
N PRO A 197 15.41 -7.35 2.13
CA PRO A 197 15.24 -6.42 3.24
C PRO A 197 16.19 -5.23 3.11
N LEU A 198 15.69 -4.04 3.43
CA LEU A 198 16.50 -2.82 3.52
C LEU A 198 17.47 -2.88 4.70
N GLY A 199 17.19 -3.72 5.71
CA GLY A 199 18.03 -3.87 6.89
C GLY A 199 18.05 -2.60 7.74
N LEU A 200 16.95 -1.83 7.72
CA LEU A 200 16.84 -0.60 8.48
C LEU A 200 16.89 -0.89 9.99
N PRO A 201 17.47 0.02 10.80
CA PRO A 201 17.54 -0.18 12.24
C PRO A 201 16.14 -0.22 12.83
N GLN A 202 15.79 -1.32 13.50
CA GLN A 202 14.61 -1.34 14.37
C GLN A 202 14.88 -0.49 15.62
N ARG A 203 13.88 0.21 16.16
CA ARG A 203 14.09 0.86 17.46
C ARG A 203 14.39 -0.26 18.44
N ARG A 204 15.56 -0.19 19.10
CA ARG A 204 15.77 -0.98 20.32
C ARG A 204 14.65 -0.55 21.25
N ALA A 205 13.77 -1.49 21.62
CA ALA A 205 12.86 -1.26 22.74
C ALA A 205 13.71 -0.70 23.88
N LEU A 206 13.44 0.54 24.29
CA LEU A 206 14.00 1.07 25.52
C LEU A 206 13.50 0.10 26.58
N GLN A 207 14.40 -0.77 27.07
CA GLN A 207 14.13 -1.63 28.21
C GLN A 207 13.67 -0.69 29.32
N ARG A 208 12.38 -0.73 29.64
CA ARG A 208 11.82 -0.08 30.82
C ARG A 208 12.18 -0.92 32.04
#